data_AF-A0A373FQD1-F1
#
_entry.id   AF-A0A373FQD1-F1
#
_cell.length_a   1.000
_cell.length_b   1.000
_cell.length_c   1.000
_cell.angle_alpha   90.00
_cell.angle_beta   90.00
_cell.angle_gamma   90.00
#
_symmetry.space_group_name_H-M   'P 1'
#
loop_
_entity.id
_entity.type
_entity.pdbx_description
1 polymer ?
#
loop_
_entity_poly.entity_id
_entity_poly.type
_entity_poly.pdbx_seq_one_letter_code
_entity_poly.pdbx_strand_id
1 'polypeptide(L)'
;MNLRNILVPLGLIVLVIAAHRSAGWPGVAAVVGGIIMWVLLHFTRLMSVMKKAADRPMGYVGSAVMLNAKLKPKVPMVHVVAMTRSLGLRQSEEGQEPEVYRWTDGTQSHVTCEFVGGRLMKWTLQRPEQKDEQDKRDESATPLAAPATTGTPSDSPAP
;
A
#
# COMPACT_ATOMS: atom_id res chain seq x y z
N MET A 1 7.73 -20.51 -25.32
CA MET A 1 6.52 -19.96 -26.00
C MET A 1 5.30 -20.57 -25.32
N ASN A 2 4.38 -19.74 -24.84
CA ASN A 2 3.31 -20.16 -23.93
C ASN A 2 2.27 -21.04 -24.64
N LEU A 3 2.47 -22.37 -24.60
CA LEU A 3 1.54 -23.39 -25.13
C LEU A 3 0.09 -23.16 -24.66
N ARG A 4 -0.08 -22.63 -23.44
CA ARG A 4 -1.37 -22.25 -22.84
C ARG A 4 -2.10 -21.14 -23.60
N ASN A 5 -1.38 -20.17 -24.18
CA ASN A 5 -1.98 -19.08 -24.96
C ASN A 5 -2.35 -19.51 -26.39
N ILE A 6 -1.80 -20.63 -26.88
CA ILE A 6 -2.12 -21.22 -28.19
C ILE A 6 -3.25 -22.25 -28.07
N LEU A 7 -3.29 -23.04 -26.99
CA LEU A 7 -4.30 -24.09 -26.81
C LEU A 7 -5.71 -23.53 -26.63
N VAL A 8 -5.84 -22.39 -25.93
CA VAL A 8 -7.14 -21.76 -25.66
C VAL A 8 -7.82 -21.28 -26.95
N PRO A 9 -7.18 -20.49 -27.84
CA PRO A 9 -7.81 -20.09 -29.10
C PRO A 9 -8.00 -21.27 -30.05
N LEU A 10 -7.08 -22.25 -30.05
CA LEU A 10 -7.20 -23.44 -30.90
C LEU A 10 -8.38 -24.33 -30.47
N GLY A 11 -8.58 -24.53 -29.16
CA GLY A 11 -9.72 -25.27 -28.62
C GLY A 11 -11.06 -24.59 -28.94
N LEU A 12 -11.10 -23.26 -28.90
CA LEU A 12 -12.31 -22.47 -29.23
C LEU A 12 -12.67 -22.62 -30.72
N ILE A 13 -11.69 -22.59 -31.62
CA ILE A 13 -11.89 -22.81 -33.06
C ILE A 13 -12.41 -24.23 -33.33
N VAL A 14 -11.81 -25.25 -32.71
CA VAL A 14 -12.25 -26.65 -32.87
C VAL A 14 -13.68 -26.86 -32.36
N LEU A 15 -14.05 -26.21 -31.26
CA LEU A 15 -15.38 -26.32 -30.65
C LEU A 15 -16.45 -25.63 -31.52
N VAL A 16 -16.15 -24.48 -32.13
CA VAL A 16 -17.02 -23.82 -33.11
C VAL A 16 -17.23 -24.69 -34.36
N ILE A 17 -16.16 -25.29 -34.89
CA ILE A 17 -16.24 -26.16 -36.08
C ILE A 17 -17.04 -27.44 -35.77
N ALA A 18 -16.82 -28.06 -34.60
CA ALA A 18 -17.56 -29.24 -34.17
C ALA A 18 -19.06 -28.93 -33.96
N ALA A 19 -19.39 -27.79 -33.35
CA ALA A 19 -20.77 -27.35 -33.11
C ALA A 19 -21.50 -27.02 -34.42
N HIS A 20 -20.81 -26.39 -35.38
CA HIS A 20 -21.37 -26.10 -36.71
C HIS A 20 -21.71 -27.40 -37.46
N ARG A 21 -20.89 -28.44 -37.29
CA ARG A 21 -21.05 -29.72 -37.99
C ARG A 21 -22.10 -30.64 -37.38
N SER A 22 -22.37 -30.55 -36.08
CA SER A 22 -23.30 -31.47 -35.39
C SER A 22 -24.72 -30.93 -35.18
N ALA A 23 -24.93 -29.61 -35.08
CA ALA A 23 -26.21 -29.04 -34.64
C ALA A 23 -26.73 -27.84 -35.45
N GLY A 24 -25.96 -27.29 -36.40
CA GLY A 24 -26.36 -26.09 -37.13
C GLY A 24 -26.45 -24.84 -36.22
N TRP A 25 -27.46 -24.00 -36.42
CA TRP A 25 -27.67 -22.73 -35.70
C TRP A 25 -27.71 -22.82 -34.16
N PRO A 26 -28.37 -23.80 -33.50
CA PRO A 26 -28.36 -23.90 -32.03
C PRO A 26 -26.97 -24.22 -31.45
N GLY A 27 -26.11 -24.92 -32.19
CA GLY A 27 -24.73 -25.17 -31.78
C GLY A 27 -23.91 -23.88 -31.69
N VAL A 28 -24.06 -22.99 -32.68
CA VAL A 28 -23.40 -21.68 -32.68
C VAL A 28 -23.90 -20.82 -31.50
N ALA A 29 -25.21 -20.84 -31.22
CA ALA A 29 -25.78 -20.13 -30.08
C ALA A 29 -25.20 -20.62 -28.73
N ALA A 30 -25.00 -21.93 -28.57
CA ALA A 30 -24.38 -22.51 -27.38
C ALA A 30 -22.91 -22.08 -27.21
N VAL A 31 -22.12 -22.06 -28.29
CA VAL A 31 -20.72 -21.63 -28.23
C VAL A 31 -20.61 -20.13 -27.95
N VAL A 32 -21.40 -19.30 -28.62
CA VAL A 32 -21.44 -17.86 -28.38
C VAL A 32 -21.88 -17.56 -26.94
N GLY A 33 -22.91 -18.26 -26.44
CA GLY A 33 -23.34 -18.15 -25.04
C GLY A 33 -22.24 -18.55 -24.05
N GLY A 34 -21.52 -19.64 -24.33
CA GLY A 34 -20.38 -20.08 -23.52
C GLY A 34 -19.22 -19.07 -23.52
N ILE A 35 -18.93 -18.45 -24.67
CA ILE A 35 -17.90 -17.40 -24.77
C ILE A 35 -18.33 -16.17 -23.99
N ILE A 36 -19.57 -15.70 -24.15
CA ILE A 36 -20.08 -14.53 -23.42
C ILE A 36 -20.04 -14.79 -21.92
N MET A 37 -20.51 -15.96 -21.47
CA MET A 37 -20.42 -16.37 -20.06
C MET A 37 -18.97 -16.36 -19.57
N TRP A 38 -18.05 -16.95 -20.33
CA TRP A 38 -16.64 -17.01 -19.98
C TRP A 38 -16.00 -15.62 -19.92
N VAL A 39 -16.30 -14.73 -20.88
CA VAL A 39 -15.83 -13.34 -20.89
C VAL A 39 -16.38 -12.58 -19.70
N LEU A 40 -17.67 -12.73 -19.35
CA LEU A 40 -18.26 -12.11 -18.17
C LEU A 40 -17.58 -12.61 -16.88
N LEU A 41 -17.30 -13.91 -16.76
CA LEU A 41 -16.58 -14.47 -15.61
C LEU A 41 -15.12 -13.99 -15.56
N HIS A 42 -14.46 -13.89 -16.71
CA HIS A 42 -13.11 -13.37 -16.79
C HIS A 42 -13.06 -11.88 -16.41
N PHE A 43 -14.03 -11.11 -16.89
CA PHE A 43 -14.17 -9.69 -16.60
C PHE A 43 -14.52 -9.45 -15.12
N THR A 44 -15.46 -10.20 -14.54
CA THR A 44 -15.78 -10.11 -13.10
C THR A 44 -14.59 -10.53 -12.24
N ARG A 45 -13.80 -11.52 -12.65
CA ARG A 45 -12.54 -11.90 -11.98
C ARG A 45 -11.52 -10.77 -12.03
N LEU A 46 -11.35 -10.11 -13.17
CA LEU A 46 -10.48 -8.93 -13.32
C LEU A 46 -10.97 -7.76 -12.46
N MET A 47 -12.28 -7.48 -12.47
CA MET A 47 -12.91 -6.45 -11.63
C MET A 47 -12.77 -6.76 -10.15
N SER A 48 -12.85 -8.02 -9.72
CA SER A 48 -12.65 -8.40 -8.31
C SER A 48 -11.20 -8.17 -7.87
N VAL A 49 -10.23 -8.47 -8.74
CA VAL A 49 -8.80 -8.18 -8.49
C VAL A 49 -8.54 -6.67 -8.47
N MET A 50 -9.12 -5.93 -9.42
CA MET A 50 -9.01 -4.48 -9.48
C MET A 50 -9.71 -3.82 -8.29
N LYS A 51 -10.84 -4.34 -7.82
CA LYS A 51 -11.54 -3.88 -6.62
C LYS A 51 -10.68 -4.09 -5.37
N LYS A 52 -10.03 -5.25 -5.23
CA LYS A 52 -9.03 -5.50 -4.16
C LYS A 52 -7.79 -4.62 -4.27
N ALA A 53 -7.45 -4.15 -5.46
CA ALA A 53 -6.36 -3.19 -5.68
C ALA A 53 -6.82 -1.74 -5.48
N ALA A 54 -8.09 -1.42 -5.74
CA ALA A 54 -8.72 -0.12 -5.53
C ALA A 54 -9.06 0.13 -4.06
N ASP A 55 -9.30 -0.94 -3.30
CA ASP A 55 -9.31 -0.91 -1.82
C ASP A 55 -7.90 -0.63 -1.24
N ARG A 56 -6.85 -0.53 -2.09
CA ARG A 56 -5.55 0.01 -1.68
C ARG A 56 -5.55 1.51 -2.00
N PRO A 57 -5.66 2.38 -1.00
CA PRO A 57 -5.73 3.82 -1.21
C PRO A 57 -4.51 4.34 -1.99
N MET A 58 -4.69 5.42 -2.74
CA MET A 58 -3.58 6.12 -3.40
C MET A 58 -2.43 6.36 -2.40
N GLY A 59 -1.18 6.13 -2.83
CA GLY A 59 -0.02 6.17 -1.94
C GLY A 59 0.18 4.95 -1.05
N TYR A 60 -0.51 3.82 -1.25
CA TYR A 60 -0.27 2.63 -0.43
C TYR A 60 0.86 1.74 -0.97
N VAL A 61 1.71 1.19 -0.10
CA VAL A 61 2.72 0.17 -0.43
C VAL A 61 2.58 -1.05 0.48
N GLY A 62 2.88 -2.25 -0.05
CA GLY A 62 2.76 -3.49 0.71
C GLY A 62 3.65 -3.58 1.97
N SER A 63 4.78 -2.86 1.99
CA SER A 63 5.63 -2.67 3.17
C SER A 63 6.59 -1.51 2.93
N ALA A 64 6.57 -0.50 3.80
CA ALA A 64 7.44 0.66 3.74
C ALA A 64 8.91 0.28 3.94
N VAL A 65 9.18 -0.69 4.81
CA VAL A 65 10.52 -1.22 5.09
C VAL A 65 11.11 -1.91 3.86
N MET A 66 10.33 -2.75 3.18
CA MET A 66 10.81 -3.43 1.99
C MET A 66 11.00 -2.47 0.81
N LEU A 67 10.18 -1.42 0.70
CA LEU A 67 10.44 -0.36 -0.26
C LEU A 67 11.77 0.33 0.04
N ASN A 68 11.96 0.80 1.28
CA ASN A 68 13.20 1.44 1.73
C ASN A 68 14.46 0.61 1.42
N ALA A 69 14.41 -0.71 1.62
CA ALA A 69 15.53 -1.60 1.33
C ALA A 69 15.82 -1.79 -0.17
N LYS A 70 14.81 -1.63 -1.04
CA LYS A 70 14.95 -1.79 -2.48
C LYS A 70 15.25 -0.49 -3.22
N LEU A 71 15.09 0.67 -2.56
CA LEU A 71 15.39 1.97 -3.14
C LEU A 71 16.89 2.11 -3.39
N LYS A 72 17.23 2.69 -4.54
CA LYS A 72 18.60 2.95 -4.98
C LYS A 72 18.67 4.38 -5.48
N PRO A 73 19.80 5.07 -5.29
CA PRO A 73 19.96 6.43 -5.80
C PRO A 73 19.85 6.45 -7.33
N LYS A 74 19.35 7.56 -7.89
CA LYS A 74 19.24 7.85 -9.33
C LYS A 74 18.26 6.97 -10.12
N VAL A 75 17.45 6.15 -9.46
CA VAL A 75 16.37 5.41 -10.13
C VAL A 75 15.27 6.39 -10.58
N PRO A 76 14.67 6.18 -11.76
CA PRO A 76 13.60 7.04 -12.23
C PRO A 76 12.31 6.81 -11.42
N MET A 77 11.48 7.84 -11.26
CA MET A 77 10.20 7.77 -10.56
C MET A 77 9.32 6.62 -11.08
N VAL A 78 9.29 6.42 -12.40
CA VAL A 78 8.52 5.34 -13.05
C VAL A 78 8.96 3.95 -12.55
N HIS A 79 10.24 3.76 -12.22
CA HIS A 79 10.73 2.50 -11.66
C HIS A 79 10.19 2.26 -10.25
N VAL A 80 10.15 3.31 -9.42
CA VAL A 80 9.58 3.24 -8.06
C VAL A 80 8.09 2.91 -8.11
N VAL A 81 7.34 3.58 -8.99
CA VAL A 81 5.91 3.30 -9.22
C VAL A 81 5.67 1.87 -9.70
N ALA A 82 6.52 1.35 -10.60
CA ALA A 82 6.43 -0.05 -11.04
C ALA A 82 6.70 -1.04 -9.90
N MET A 83 7.61 -0.71 -8.98
CA MET A 83 7.93 -1.54 -7.81
C MET A 83 6.81 -1.54 -6.77
N THR A 84 6.20 -0.38 -6.50
CA THR A 84 5.11 -0.24 -5.50
C THR A 84 3.76 -0.67 -6.07
N ARG A 85 3.62 -0.65 -7.40
CA ARG A 85 2.35 -0.80 -8.14
C ARG A 85 1.32 0.25 -7.71
N SER A 86 1.77 1.40 -7.23
CA SER A 86 0.93 2.50 -6.78
C SER A 86 1.57 3.85 -7.09
N LEU A 87 0.73 4.79 -7.50
CA LEU A 87 1.10 6.20 -7.59
C LEU A 87 1.30 6.71 -6.15
N GLY A 88 2.45 7.29 -5.87
CA GLY A 88 2.74 7.92 -4.58
C GLY A 88 1.85 9.14 -4.36
N LEU A 89 1.57 9.48 -3.10
CA LEU A 89 0.89 10.73 -2.77
C LEU A 89 1.87 11.89 -2.93
N ARG A 90 1.63 12.78 -3.90
CA ARG A 90 2.45 13.99 -4.07
C ARG A 90 2.28 14.88 -2.83
N GLN A 91 3.39 15.33 -2.28
CA GLN A 91 3.44 16.27 -1.14
C GLN A 91 3.94 17.65 -1.57
N SER A 92 4.65 17.74 -2.69
CA SER A 92 5.09 19.00 -3.29
C SER A 92 3.99 19.64 -4.15
N GLU A 93 4.05 20.95 -4.33
CA GLU A 93 3.18 21.66 -5.28
C GLU A 93 3.52 21.29 -6.73
N GLU A 94 2.63 21.65 -7.66
CA GLU A 94 2.78 21.31 -9.07
C GLU A 94 3.96 22.07 -9.68
N GLY A 95 4.89 21.35 -10.32
CA GLY A 95 6.06 21.95 -10.95
C GLY A 95 7.14 22.43 -9.97
N GLN A 96 7.04 22.07 -8.68
CA GLN A 96 8.02 22.42 -7.67
C GLN A 96 9.08 21.31 -7.55
N GLU A 97 10.36 21.69 -7.65
CA GLU A 97 11.49 20.79 -7.41
C GLU A 97 12.10 21.06 -6.02
N PRO A 98 12.44 20.02 -5.24
CA PRO A 98 12.28 18.59 -5.54
C PRO A 98 10.82 18.11 -5.48
N GLU A 99 10.45 17.21 -6.38
CA GLU A 99 9.15 16.54 -6.33
C GLU A 99 9.12 15.51 -5.20
N VAL A 100 8.21 15.67 -4.25
CA VAL A 100 8.13 14.81 -3.06
C VAL A 100 6.94 13.88 -3.17
N TYR A 101 7.17 12.57 -3.10
CA TYR A 101 6.10 11.55 -3.10
C TYR A 101 6.18 10.66 -1.87
N ARG A 102 5.02 10.37 -1.27
CA ARG A 102 4.89 9.54 -0.08
C ARG A 102 4.18 8.23 -0.40
N TRP A 103 4.72 7.13 0.12
CA TRP A 103 4.05 5.83 0.19
C TRP A 103 3.90 5.37 1.63
N THR A 104 2.67 5.03 2.04
CA THR A 104 2.33 4.56 3.38
C THR A 104 1.96 3.07 3.34
N ASP A 105 2.37 2.29 4.33
CA ASP A 105 1.97 0.88 4.47
C ASP A 105 0.85 0.67 5.50
N GLY A 106 0.41 -0.57 5.66
CA GLY A 106 -0.68 -0.93 6.58
C GLY A 106 -0.34 -0.75 8.07
N THR A 107 0.93 -0.52 8.40
CA THR A 107 1.40 -0.28 9.77
C THR A 107 1.51 1.22 10.08
N GLN A 108 1.00 2.09 9.19
CA GLN A 108 1.18 3.54 9.20
C GLN A 108 2.64 4.01 9.02
N SER A 109 3.56 3.10 8.73
CA SER A 109 4.92 3.46 8.34
C SER A 109 4.90 4.02 6.93
N HIS A 110 5.65 5.09 6.66
CA HIS A 110 5.68 5.71 5.35
C HIS A 110 7.09 6.01 4.89
N VAL A 111 7.31 5.88 3.58
CA VAL A 111 8.53 6.29 2.90
C VAL A 111 8.22 7.56 2.12
N THR A 112 8.98 8.61 2.38
CA THR A 112 8.95 9.85 1.61
C THR A 112 10.16 9.84 0.68
N CYS A 113 9.94 10.02 -0.61
CA CYS A 113 10.96 10.03 -1.66
C CYS A 113 11.02 11.41 -2.30
N GLU A 114 12.22 11.95 -2.46
CA GLU A 114 12.50 13.21 -3.13
C GLU A 114 13.09 12.93 -4.52
N PHE A 115 12.45 13.46 -5.55
CA PHE A 115 12.88 13.34 -6.94
C PHE A 115 13.31 14.71 -7.48
N VAL A 116 14.45 14.75 -8.18
CA VAL A 116 14.93 15.92 -8.92
C VAL A 116 15.12 15.51 -10.37
N GLY A 117 14.53 16.22 -11.32
CA GLY A 117 14.51 15.83 -12.73
C GLY A 117 13.95 14.40 -12.95
N GLY A 118 12.97 13.99 -12.14
CA GLY A 118 12.35 12.66 -12.21
C GLY A 118 13.21 11.49 -11.68
N ARG A 119 14.35 11.77 -11.03
CA ARG A 119 15.23 10.75 -10.43
C ARG A 119 15.27 10.84 -8.92
N LEU A 120 15.27 9.69 -8.26
CA LEU A 120 15.33 9.60 -6.81
C LEU A 120 16.67 10.11 -6.29
N MET A 121 16.64 11.17 -5.50
CA MET A 121 17.82 11.77 -4.87
C MET A 121 17.94 11.35 -3.41
N LYS A 122 16.83 11.41 -2.67
CA LYS A 122 16.77 11.06 -1.25
C LYS A 122 15.48 10.32 -0.94
N TRP A 123 15.52 9.51 0.10
CA TRP A 123 14.33 8.92 0.67
C TRP A 123 14.50 8.75 2.18
N THR A 124 13.39 8.87 2.90
CA THR A 124 13.34 8.75 4.35
C THR A 124 12.21 7.82 4.73
N LEU A 125 12.53 6.80 5.53
CA LEU A 125 11.55 5.93 6.16
C LEU A 125 11.16 6.51 7.51
N GLN A 126 9.90 6.86 7.67
CA GLN A 126 9.32 7.28 8.94
C GLN A 126 8.39 6.18 9.45
N ARG A 127 8.72 5.62 10.62
CA ARG A 127 7.85 4.74 11.37
C ARG A 127 7.04 5.60 12.33
N PRO A 128 5.74 5.35 12.55
CA PRO A 128 5.00 6.02 13.61
C PRO A 128 5.71 5.73 14.94
N GLU A 129 6.15 6.79 15.62
CA GLU A 129 6.43 6.71 17.05
C GLU A 129 5.09 6.46 17.74
N GLN A 130 5.04 5.52 18.69
CA GLN A 130 3.86 5.32 19.54
C GLN A 130 3.65 6.57 20.39
N LYS A 131 3.04 7.60 19.82
CA LYS A 131 2.69 8.84 20.49
C LYS A 131 1.31 8.68 21.12
N ASP A 132 1.19 7.77 22.08
CA ASP A 132 -0.06 7.55 22.84
C ASP A 132 0.12 7.41 24.37
N GLU A 133 1.32 7.58 24.94
CA GLU A 133 1.49 7.45 26.42
C GLU A 133 2.25 8.56 27.15
N GLN A 134 2.77 9.58 26.45
CA GLN A 134 3.48 10.67 27.14
C GLN A 134 2.54 11.82 27.57
N ASP A 135 1.50 12.12 26.78
CA ASP A 135 0.57 13.23 27.06
C ASP A 135 -0.41 12.95 28.22
N LYS A 136 -0.54 11.67 28.64
CA LYS A 136 -1.35 11.29 29.81
C LYS A 136 -0.56 11.21 31.12
N ARG A 137 0.78 11.13 31.05
CA ARG A 137 1.64 11.03 32.25
C ARG A 137 2.03 12.39 32.81
N ASP A 138 2.07 13.43 31.99
CA ASP A 138 2.40 14.78 32.44
C ASP A 138 1.20 15.50 33.09
N GLU A 139 -0.05 15.09 32.80
CA GLU A 139 -1.24 15.61 33.50
C GLU A 139 -1.49 14.90 34.86
N SER A 140 -1.00 13.67 35.04
CA SER A 140 -1.21 12.89 36.27
C SER A 140 -0.04 12.94 37.26
N ALA A 141 1.07 13.59 36.90
CA ALA A 141 2.25 13.76 37.76
C ALA A 141 2.43 15.20 38.28
N THR A 142 1.33 15.87 38.66
CA THR A 142 1.41 16.95 39.66
C THR A 142 1.12 16.36 41.06
N PRO A 143 2.11 15.81 41.78
CA PRO A 143 1.97 15.67 43.22
C PRO A 143 2.16 17.06 43.83
N LEU A 144 1.05 17.72 44.15
CA LEU A 144 1.04 18.87 45.03
C LEU A 144 1.68 18.45 46.36
N ALA A 145 2.84 19.05 46.63
CA ALA A 145 3.69 18.79 47.76
C ALA A 145 3.00 19.01 49.12
N ALA A 146 3.09 18.01 50.00
CA ALA A 146 3.24 18.13 51.45
C ALA A 146 3.79 16.77 51.95
N PRO A 147 4.83 16.72 52.80
CA PRO A 147 4.81 17.36 54.12
C PRO A 147 6.13 18.06 54.52
N ALA A 148 6.04 19.22 55.17
CA ALA A 148 7.15 19.78 55.93
C ALA A 148 7.18 19.12 57.31
N THR A 149 8.13 18.20 57.52
CA THR A 149 8.48 17.69 58.83
C THR A 149 9.15 18.80 59.63
N THR A 150 8.47 19.31 60.65
CA THR A 150 9.06 20.20 61.66
C THR A 150 10.13 19.43 62.43
N GLY A 151 11.38 19.88 62.28
CA GLY A 151 12.50 19.37 63.06
C GLY A 151 12.30 19.62 64.55
N THR A 152 12.46 18.57 65.34
CA THR A 152 12.66 18.63 66.79
C THR A 152 14.16 18.79 67.05
N PRO A 153 14.65 19.89 67.65
CA PRO A 153 15.93 19.89 68.32
C PRO A 153 15.72 19.48 69.78
N SER A 154 16.38 18.40 70.19
CA SER A 154 16.49 17.96 71.58
C SER A 154 17.92 18.21 72.05
N ASP A 155 18.11 19.16 72.97
CA ASP A 155 19.22 19.31 73.92
C ASP A 155 18.81 20.49 74.84
N SER A 156 18.92 20.55 76.17
CA SER A 156 19.42 19.72 77.26
C SER A 156 18.82 20.32 78.58
N PRO A 157 18.99 19.70 79.77
CA PRO A 157 18.18 20.00 80.95
C PRO A 157 18.82 20.99 81.95
N ALA A 158 17.94 21.48 82.85
CA ALA A 158 18.13 21.79 84.29
C ALA A 158 17.97 23.27 84.73
N PRO A 159 17.33 23.52 85.89
CA PRO A 159 17.42 24.77 86.63
C PRO A 159 18.69 24.87 87.49
#